data_AF-A0A7V2EV56-F1
#
_entry.id   AF-A0A7V2EV56-F1
#
_cell.length_a   1.000
_cell.length_b   1.000
_cell.length_c   1.000
_cell.angle_alpha   90.00
_cell.angle_beta   90.00
_cell.angle_gamma   90.00
#
_symmetry.space_group_name_H-M   'P 1'
#
loop_
_entity.id
_entity.type
_entity.pdbx_description
1 polymer ?
#
loop_
_entity_poly.entity_id
_entity_poly.type
_entity_poly.pdbx_seq_one_letter_code
_entity_poly.pdbx_strand_id
1 'polypeptide(L)'
;FLINLSHGVYYAFFSVHLADLGYSATAIGLLWALGVIAEIALFFLLPRLRNRFAPLFLMLLAIALMALRWLLIGYQAEVFGWLLFAQLLHAASFGLTHAVGIWVIDHQFPGRAHARGQAILSAISYGGGAALGLYLAGLLWGRVEPGMAFAAMTVASLLAFVLMVVSRRVVRWSPGEREAGP
;
A
#
# COMPACT_ATOMS: atom_id res chain seq x y z
N PHE A 1 0.28 -7.60 6.67
CA PHE A 1 1.58 -7.35 7.34
C PHE A 1 2.59 -6.65 6.43
N LEU A 2 3.22 -7.35 5.47
CA LEU A 2 4.34 -6.79 4.68
C LEU A 2 4.01 -5.50 3.91
N ILE A 3 2.78 -5.36 3.41
CA ILE A 3 2.31 -4.13 2.77
C ILE A 3 2.39 -2.93 3.73
N ASN A 4 1.97 -3.08 4.99
CA ASN A 4 2.06 -1.98 5.96
C ASN A 4 3.51 -1.76 6.43
N LEU A 5 4.29 -2.83 6.57
CA LEU A 5 5.72 -2.74 6.85
C LEU A 5 6.45 -1.92 5.79
N SER A 6 6.14 -2.15 4.51
CA SER A 6 6.80 -1.42 3.43
C SER A 6 6.51 0.08 3.44
N HIS A 7 5.50 0.59 4.16
CA HIS A 7 5.23 2.03 4.22
C HIS A 7 6.12 2.79 5.21
N GLY A 8 6.94 2.10 6.02
CA GLY A 8 7.69 2.69 7.13
C GLY A 8 8.51 3.92 6.77
N VAL A 9 9.45 3.79 5.82
CA VAL A 9 10.33 4.91 5.43
C VAL A 9 9.54 6.05 4.79
N TYR A 10 8.52 5.74 3.99
CA TYR A 10 7.66 6.78 3.42
C TYR A 10 6.93 7.58 4.51
N TYR A 11 6.31 6.93 5.50
CA TYR A 11 5.60 7.65 6.55
C TYR A 11 6.53 8.43 7.48
N ALA A 12 7.72 7.91 7.77
CA ALA A 12 8.66 8.57 8.67
C ALA A 12 9.50 9.67 7.99
N PHE A 13 9.89 9.48 6.73
CA PHE A 13 10.98 10.25 6.11
C PHE A 13 10.70 10.80 4.71
N PHE A 14 9.51 10.62 4.13
CA PHE A 14 9.22 11.21 2.81
C PHE A 14 9.40 12.75 2.80
N SER A 15 8.83 13.46 3.77
CA SER A 15 8.99 14.92 3.85
C SER A 15 10.44 15.34 4.12
N VAL A 16 11.17 14.56 4.92
CA VAL A 16 12.60 14.81 5.21
C VAL A 16 13.41 14.67 3.93
N HIS A 17 13.22 13.57 3.21
CA HIS A 17 13.90 13.32 1.94
C HIS A 17 13.71 14.47 0.94
N LEU A 18 12.48 14.96 0.78
CA LEU A 18 12.18 16.04 -0.15
C LEU A 18 12.74 17.38 0.34
N ALA A 19 12.75 17.64 1.65
CA ALA A 19 13.37 18.82 2.20
C ALA A 19 14.89 18.82 1.96
N ASP A 20 15.54 17.67 2.10
CA ASP A 20 16.97 17.49 1.82
C ASP A 20 17.31 17.71 0.33
N LEU A 21 16.36 17.40 -0.57
CA LEU A 21 16.45 17.70 -2.00
C LEU A 21 16.10 19.16 -2.35
N GLY A 22 15.77 20.00 -1.36
CA GLY A 22 15.50 21.42 -1.54
C GLY A 22 14.04 21.79 -1.87
N TYR A 23 13.09 20.84 -1.78
CA TYR A 23 11.68 21.17 -1.96
C TYR A 23 11.14 22.00 -0.79
N SER A 24 10.31 23.00 -1.11
CA SER A 24 9.68 23.84 -0.09
C SER A 24 8.63 23.06 0.72
N ALA A 25 8.39 23.48 1.96
CA ALA A 25 7.33 22.90 2.80
C ALA A 25 5.95 22.92 2.13
N THR A 26 5.65 23.98 1.37
CA THR A 26 4.41 24.07 0.59
C THR A 26 4.34 23.01 -0.51
N ALA A 27 5.42 22.81 -1.28
CA ALA A 27 5.45 21.78 -2.31
C ALA A 27 5.27 20.38 -1.72
N ILE A 28 5.93 20.09 -0.60
CA ILE A 28 5.79 18.83 0.12
C ILE A 28 4.34 18.63 0.60
N GLY A 29 3.73 19.66 1.19
CA GLY A 29 2.33 19.62 1.61
C GLY A 29 1.36 19.36 0.45
N LEU A 30 1.59 20.00 -0.70
CA LEU A 30 0.78 19.77 -1.90
C LEU A 30 0.94 18.35 -2.46
N LEU A 31 2.13 17.75 -2.37
CA LEU A 31 2.35 16.36 -2.76
C LEU A 31 1.59 15.39 -1.85
N TRP A 32 1.59 15.62 -0.53
CA TRP A 32 0.75 14.85 0.39
C TRP A 32 -0.74 15.00 0.07
N ALA A 33 -1.21 16.23 -0.16
CA ALA A 33 -2.59 16.49 -0.52
C ALA A 33 -2.99 15.80 -1.83
N LEU A 34 -2.11 15.80 -2.84
CA LEU A 34 -2.33 15.08 -4.09
C LEU A 34 -2.51 13.58 -3.86
N GLY A 35 -1.71 12.97 -3.00
CA GLY A 35 -1.85 11.56 -2.63
C GLY A 35 -3.21 11.24 -2.00
N VAL A 36 -3.67 12.10 -1.08
CA VAL A 36 -4.99 11.97 -0.44
C VAL A 36 -6.12 12.15 -1.46
N ILE A 37 -6.02 13.14 -2.35
CA ILE A 37 -7.01 13.36 -3.42
C ILE A 37 -7.10 12.14 -4.34
N ALA A 38 -5.94 11.57 -4.73
CA ALA A 38 -5.90 10.37 -5.55
C ALA A 38 -6.59 9.17 -4.84
N GLU A 39 -6.37 9.02 -3.54
CA GLU A 39 -7.01 7.98 -2.73
C GLU A 39 -8.53 8.15 -2.64
N ILE A 40 -9.01 9.38 -2.39
CA ILE A 40 -10.43 9.70 -2.39
C ILE A 40 -11.06 9.38 -3.76
N ALA A 41 -10.40 9.78 -4.86
CA ALA A 41 -10.86 9.49 -6.21
C ALA A 41 -10.96 7.97 -6.47
N LEU A 42 -10.00 7.19 -5.98
CA LEU A 42 -10.05 5.73 -6.07
C LEU A 42 -11.26 5.15 -5.33
N PHE A 43 -11.64 5.66 -4.16
CA PHE A 43 -12.81 5.14 -3.44
C PHE A 43 -14.11 5.33 -4.22
N PHE A 44 -14.25 6.41 -4.99
CA PHE A 44 -15.38 6.58 -5.92
C PHE A 44 -15.37 5.58 -7.09
N LEU A 45 -14.18 5.11 -7.50
CA LEU A 45 -14.01 4.11 -8.55
C LEU A 45 -14.12 2.67 -8.04
N LEU A 46 -13.91 2.46 -6.74
CA LEU A 46 -13.81 1.15 -6.12
C LEU A 46 -15.03 0.24 -6.39
N PRO A 47 -16.30 0.69 -6.36
CA PRO A 47 -17.43 -0.15 -6.72
C PRO A 47 -17.34 -0.69 -8.15
N ARG A 48 -16.91 0.14 -9.11
CA ARG A 48 -16.74 -0.27 -10.52
C ARG A 48 -15.59 -1.27 -10.66
N LEU A 49 -14.49 -1.05 -9.93
CA LEU A 49 -13.35 -1.97 -9.94
C LEU A 49 -13.71 -3.34 -9.37
N ARG A 50 -14.46 -3.36 -8.26
CA ARG A 50 -14.93 -4.61 -7.62
C ARG A 50 -15.84 -5.43 -8.52
N ASN A 51 -16.68 -4.77 -9.32
CA ASN A 51 -17.58 -5.45 -10.26
C ASN A 51 -16.85 -6.02 -11.49
N ARG A 52 -15.67 -5.47 -11.83
CA ARG A 52 -14.94 -5.83 -13.05
C ARG A 52 -13.76 -6.77 -12.81
N PHE A 53 -13.14 -6.70 -11.64
CA PHE A 53 -11.88 -7.39 -11.37
C PHE A 53 -11.94 -8.21 -10.09
N ALA A 54 -11.26 -9.37 -10.12
CA ALA A 54 -11.08 -10.21 -8.94
C ALA A 54 -10.25 -9.50 -7.85
N PRO A 55 -10.51 -9.76 -6.55
CA PRO A 55 -9.76 -9.12 -5.45
C PRO A 55 -8.26 -9.43 -5.53
N LEU A 56 -7.88 -10.67 -5.90
CA LEU A 56 -6.47 -11.03 -6.06
C LEU A 56 -5.78 -10.18 -7.13
N PHE A 57 -6.44 -9.94 -8.27
CA PHE A 57 -5.89 -9.12 -9.33
C PHE A 57 -5.66 -7.68 -8.84
N LEU A 58 -6.66 -7.08 -8.19
CA LEU A 58 -6.56 -5.72 -7.65
C LEU A 58 -5.47 -5.62 -6.58
N MET A 59 -5.33 -6.62 -5.70
CA MET A 59 -4.27 -6.68 -4.69
C MET A 59 -2.88 -6.78 -5.33
N LEU A 60 -2.70 -7.66 -6.32
CA LEU A 60 -1.40 -7.82 -6.99
C LEU A 60 -1.03 -6.56 -7.78
N LEU A 61 -1.99 -5.96 -8.48
CA LEU A 61 -1.80 -4.68 -9.18
C LEU A 61 -1.41 -3.57 -8.19
N ALA A 62 -2.12 -3.46 -7.07
CA ALA A 62 -1.83 -2.50 -6.01
C ALA A 62 -0.40 -2.63 -5.48
N ILE A 63 0.02 -3.85 -5.15
CA ILE A 63 1.37 -4.13 -4.66
C ILE A 63 2.44 -3.81 -5.70
N ALA A 64 2.20 -4.12 -6.99
CA ALA A 64 3.14 -3.81 -8.07
C ALA A 64 3.30 -2.30 -8.27
N LEU A 65 2.19 -1.54 -8.28
CA LEU A 65 2.21 -0.09 -8.38
C LEU A 65 2.85 0.56 -7.15
N MET A 66 2.62 0.00 -5.96
CA MET A 66 3.28 0.42 -4.73
C MET A 66 4.81 0.20 -4.79
N ALA A 67 5.26 -0.95 -5.30
CA ALA A 67 6.70 -1.21 -5.48
C ALA A 67 7.34 -0.21 -6.46
N LEU A 68 6.68 0.06 -7.60
CA LEU A 68 7.11 1.09 -8.54
C LEU A 68 7.17 2.47 -7.88
N ARG A 69 6.16 2.82 -7.07
CA ARG A 69 6.09 4.08 -6.33
C ARG A 69 7.30 4.26 -5.42
N TRP A 70 7.72 3.22 -4.69
CA TRP A 70 8.91 3.28 -3.85
C TRP A 70 10.19 3.53 -4.64
N LEU A 71 10.35 2.88 -5.80
CA LEU A 71 11.49 3.13 -6.68
C LEU A 71 11.52 4.56 -7.23
N LEU A 72 10.35 5.09 -7.63
CA LEU A 72 10.23 6.46 -8.12
C LEU A 72 10.60 7.48 -7.03
N ILE A 73 10.08 7.31 -5.82
CA ILE A 73 10.41 8.24 -4.72
C ILE A 73 11.87 8.09 -4.31
N GLY A 74 12.40 6.86 -4.24
CA GLY A 74 13.78 6.63 -3.80
C GLY A 74 14.85 7.13 -4.76
N TYR A 75 14.62 7.01 -6.07
CA TYR A 75 15.65 7.25 -7.08
C TYR A 75 15.33 8.36 -8.07
N GLN A 76 14.09 8.84 -8.13
CA GLN A 76 13.63 9.83 -9.12
C GLN A 76 13.00 11.07 -8.47
N ALA A 77 13.19 11.27 -7.16
CA ALA A 77 12.61 12.38 -6.43
C ALA A 77 13.15 13.77 -6.84
N GLU A 78 14.32 13.85 -7.46
CA GLU A 78 14.85 15.11 -8.01
C GLU A 78 14.00 15.67 -9.16
N VAL A 79 13.25 14.80 -9.87
CA VAL A 79 12.40 15.21 -10.97
C VAL A 79 10.96 15.35 -10.47
N PHE A 80 10.49 16.59 -10.36
CA PHE A 80 9.16 16.89 -9.81
C PHE A 80 8.01 16.15 -10.51
N GLY A 81 8.11 15.94 -11.83
CA GLY A 81 7.12 15.17 -12.59
C GLY A 81 6.97 13.71 -12.11
N TRP A 82 8.08 13.07 -11.74
CA TRP A 82 8.04 11.72 -11.18
C TRP A 82 7.44 11.68 -9.78
N LEU A 83 7.64 12.73 -8.98
CA LEU A 83 6.97 12.86 -7.69
C LEU A 83 5.46 12.99 -7.85
N LEU A 84 4.98 13.84 -8.77
CA LEU A 84 3.54 13.96 -9.06
C LEU A 84 2.94 12.61 -9.44
N PHE A 85 3.58 11.90 -10.36
CA PHE A 85 3.13 10.57 -10.77
C PHE A 85 3.14 9.58 -9.60
N ALA A 86 4.20 9.56 -8.78
CA ALA A 86 4.28 8.72 -7.60
C ALA A 86 3.20 9.03 -6.56
N GLN A 87 2.76 10.28 -6.42
CA GLN A 87 1.63 10.62 -5.53
C GLN A 87 0.29 10.15 -6.07
N LEU A 88 0.08 10.14 -7.39
CA LEU A 88 -1.12 9.51 -7.97
C LEU A 88 -1.16 8.00 -7.66
N LEU A 89 -0.01 7.34 -7.61
CA LEU A 89 0.10 5.93 -7.21
C LEU A 89 -0.16 5.69 -5.72
N HIS A 90 -0.26 6.74 -4.88
CA HIS A 90 -0.60 6.61 -3.45
C HIS A 90 -1.93 5.88 -3.23
N ALA A 91 -2.91 6.16 -4.08
CA ALA A 91 -4.21 5.50 -4.05
C ALA A 91 -4.07 3.97 -4.16
N ALA A 92 -3.13 3.49 -4.97
CA ALA A 92 -2.87 2.06 -5.13
C ALA A 92 -2.17 1.45 -3.92
N SER A 93 -1.40 2.23 -3.14
CA SER A 93 -0.63 1.69 -2.02
C SER A 93 -1.49 1.45 -0.78
N PHE A 94 -1.99 2.47 -0.09
CA PHE A 94 -2.83 2.27 1.10
C PHE A 94 -4.28 2.01 0.71
N GLY A 95 -4.93 2.94 0.02
CA GLY A 95 -6.35 2.86 -0.33
C GLY A 95 -6.79 1.55 -0.98
N LEU A 96 -6.18 1.15 -2.09
CA LEU A 96 -6.58 -0.08 -2.80
C LEU A 96 -6.29 -1.35 -2.00
N THR A 97 -5.11 -1.45 -1.38
CA THR A 97 -4.76 -2.63 -0.57
C THR A 97 -5.63 -2.75 0.67
N HIS A 98 -5.97 -1.64 1.32
CA HIS A 98 -6.88 -1.60 2.46
C HIS A 98 -8.29 -2.02 2.05
N ALA A 99 -8.82 -1.42 0.98
CA ALA A 99 -10.14 -1.75 0.44
C ALA A 99 -10.26 -3.23 0.07
N VAL A 100 -9.27 -3.79 -0.62
CA VAL A 100 -9.28 -5.22 -0.94
C VAL A 100 -9.10 -6.08 0.31
N GLY A 101 -8.29 -5.65 1.28
CA GLY A 101 -8.14 -6.33 2.57
C GLY A 101 -9.46 -6.43 3.34
N ILE A 102 -10.19 -5.32 3.46
CA ILE A 102 -11.53 -5.30 4.06
C ILE A 102 -12.46 -6.21 3.27
N TRP A 103 -12.50 -6.07 1.94
CA TRP A 103 -13.35 -6.90 1.10
C TRP A 103 -13.12 -8.41 1.35
N VAL A 104 -11.87 -8.84 1.46
CA VAL A 104 -11.53 -10.22 1.76
C VAL A 104 -11.93 -10.63 3.18
N ILE A 105 -11.72 -9.78 4.18
CA ILE A 105 -12.17 -10.05 5.57
C ILE A 105 -13.68 -10.19 5.64
N ASP A 106 -14.44 -9.29 5.00
CA ASP A 106 -15.89 -9.31 4.97
C ASP A 106 -16.43 -10.64 4.40
N HIS A 107 -15.72 -11.21 3.42
CA HIS A 107 -16.11 -12.48 2.80
C HIS A 107 -15.67 -13.70 3.61
N GLN A 108 -14.47 -13.69 4.19
CA GLN A 108 -13.93 -14.85 4.91
C GLN A 108 -14.45 -14.97 6.34
N PHE A 109 -14.87 -13.86 6.95
CA PHE A 109 -15.35 -13.82 8.34
C PHE A 109 -16.77 -13.24 8.42
N PRO A 110 -17.81 -13.91 7.89
CA PRO A 110 -19.17 -13.39 7.94
C PRO A 110 -19.78 -13.49 9.36
N GLY A 111 -20.82 -12.68 9.61
CA GLY A 111 -21.63 -12.73 10.82
C GLY A 111 -20.82 -12.49 12.10
N ARG A 112 -21.00 -13.37 13.11
CA ARG A 112 -20.35 -13.23 14.44
C ARG A 112 -18.82 -13.28 14.39
N ALA A 113 -18.23 -13.80 13.32
CA ALA A 113 -16.77 -13.87 13.15
C ALA A 113 -16.16 -12.56 12.62
N HIS A 114 -16.98 -11.64 12.08
CA HIS A 114 -16.53 -10.43 11.39
C HIS A 114 -15.64 -9.53 12.25
N ALA A 115 -16.08 -9.25 13.47
CA ALA A 115 -15.32 -8.44 14.43
C ALA A 115 -13.94 -9.06 14.74
N ARG A 116 -13.84 -10.40 14.79
CA ARG A 116 -12.56 -11.09 15.00
C ARG A 116 -11.65 -10.96 13.79
N GLY A 117 -12.19 -11.11 12.58
CA GLY A 117 -11.45 -10.91 11.32
C GLY A 117 -10.88 -9.49 11.21
N GLN A 118 -11.70 -8.48 11.51
CA GLN A 118 -11.28 -7.08 11.54
C GLN A 118 -10.23 -6.83 12.63
N ALA A 119 -10.38 -7.41 13.83
CA ALA A 119 -9.38 -7.30 14.89
C ALA A 119 -8.02 -7.89 14.49
N ILE A 120 -8.01 -9.06 13.84
CA ILE A 120 -6.79 -9.70 13.33
C ILE A 120 -6.14 -8.83 12.24
N LEU A 121 -6.93 -8.35 11.27
CA LEU A 121 -6.42 -7.48 10.20
C LEU A 121 -5.78 -6.21 10.80
N SER A 122 -6.48 -5.54 11.70
CA SER A 122 -6.04 -4.34 12.40
C SER A 122 -4.77 -4.57 13.22
N ALA A 123 -4.77 -5.56 14.12
CA ALA A 123 -3.65 -5.82 15.01
C ALA A 123 -2.38 -6.25 14.26
N ILE A 124 -2.50 -7.21 13.34
CA ILE A 124 -1.33 -7.77 12.65
C ILE A 124 -0.83 -6.81 11.57
N SER A 125 -1.72 -6.29 10.73
CA SER A 125 -1.28 -5.49 9.58
C SER A 125 -0.99 -4.04 9.96
N TYR A 126 -1.96 -3.36 10.57
CA TYR A 126 -1.83 -1.93 10.88
C TYR A 126 -1.07 -1.69 12.18
N GLY A 127 -1.21 -2.57 13.18
CA GLY A 127 -0.38 -2.53 14.38
C GLY A 127 1.02 -3.05 14.10
N GLY A 128 1.19 -4.37 14.01
CA GLY A 128 2.50 -5.02 13.92
C GLY A 128 3.30 -4.64 12.68
N GLY A 129 2.66 -4.68 11.50
CA GLY A 129 3.32 -4.34 10.23
C GLY A 129 3.82 -2.90 10.21
N ALA A 130 2.96 -1.92 10.53
CA ALA A 130 3.35 -0.52 10.53
C ALA A 130 4.40 -0.22 11.61
N ALA A 131 4.22 -0.73 12.83
CA ALA A 131 5.18 -0.52 13.92
C ALA A 131 6.59 -1.03 13.57
N LEU A 132 6.68 -2.26 13.03
CA LEU A 132 7.97 -2.80 12.59
C LEU A 132 8.52 -2.00 11.40
N GLY A 133 7.67 -1.57 10.47
CA GLY A 133 8.06 -0.71 9.36
C GLY A 133 8.68 0.61 9.81
N LEU A 134 8.03 1.33 10.73
CA LEU A 134 8.56 2.58 11.31
C LEU A 134 9.86 2.35 12.09
N TYR A 135 9.94 1.28 12.88
CA TYR A 135 11.16 0.93 13.61
C TYR A 135 12.33 0.69 12.67
N LEU A 136 12.15 -0.14 11.63
CA LEU A 136 13.17 -0.41 10.62
C LEU A 136 13.52 0.85 9.82
N ALA A 137 12.55 1.71 9.52
CA ALA A 137 12.79 2.99 8.87
C ALA A 137 13.75 3.85 9.68
N GLY A 138 13.53 3.99 11.00
CA GLY A 138 14.42 4.73 11.88
C GLY A 138 15.82 4.14 11.99
N LEU A 139 15.97 2.81 11.84
CA LEU A 139 17.28 2.16 11.80
C LEU A 139 18.01 2.34 10.46
N LEU A 140 17.27 2.40 9.35
CA LEU A 140 17.84 2.53 8.01
C LEU A 140 18.20 3.99 7.70
N TRP A 141 17.33 4.93 8.08
CA TRP A 141 17.49 6.33 7.74
C TRP A 141 18.75 6.92 8.39
N GLY A 142 19.59 7.57 7.57
CA GLY A 142 20.88 8.10 8.00
C GLY A 142 22.03 7.07 8.07
N ARG A 143 21.76 5.76 7.87
CA ARG A 143 22.80 4.73 7.74
C ARG A 143 23.04 4.28 6.31
N VAL A 144 22.04 4.44 5.45
CA VAL A 144 22.11 4.16 4.01
C VAL A 144 21.60 5.36 3.24
N GLU A 145 21.94 5.44 1.96
CA GLU A 145 21.38 6.43 1.04
C GLU A 145 19.85 6.35 1.01
N PRO A 146 19.13 7.48 0.90
CA PRO A 146 17.67 7.50 0.83
C PRO A 146 17.09 6.52 -0.18
N GLY A 147 17.68 6.44 -1.38
CA GLY A 147 17.25 5.50 -2.42
C GLY A 147 17.32 4.04 -1.98
N MET A 148 18.33 3.64 -1.20
CA MET A 148 18.43 2.28 -0.65
C MET A 148 17.37 2.01 0.42
N ALA A 149 17.04 3.01 1.25
CA ALA A 149 15.96 2.89 2.24
C ALA A 149 14.60 2.66 1.55
N PHE A 150 14.32 3.38 0.46
CA PHE A 150 13.14 3.16 -0.37
C PHE A 150 13.20 1.85 -1.18
N ALA A 151 14.38 1.40 -1.61
CA ALA A 151 14.56 0.10 -2.24
C ALA A 151 14.21 -1.06 -1.28
N ALA A 152 14.53 -0.95 0.01
CA ALA A 152 14.13 -1.94 1.01
C ALA A 152 12.60 -2.09 1.11
N MET A 153 11.84 -0.99 0.98
CA MET A 153 10.38 -1.02 0.90
C MET A 153 9.89 -1.71 -0.37
N THR A 154 10.59 -1.52 -1.49
CA THR A 154 10.33 -2.22 -2.76
C THR A 154 10.50 -3.73 -2.57
N VAL A 155 11.59 -4.17 -1.94
CA VAL A 155 11.83 -5.59 -1.63
C VAL A 155 10.72 -6.18 -0.75
N ALA A 156 10.31 -5.47 0.31
CA ALA A 156 9.20 -5.90 1.16
C ALA A 156 7.87 -6.02 0.38
N SER A 157 7.62 -5.10 -0.55
CA SER A 157 6.45 -5.11 -1.43
C SER A 157 6.49 -6.30 -2.41
N LEU A 158 7.64 -6.56 -3.04
CA LEU A 158 7.81 -7.70 -3.94
C LEU A 158 7.70 -9.04 -3.20
N LEU A 159 8.21 -9.13 -1.97
CA LEU A 159 8.00 -10.30 -1.13
C LEU A 159 6.51 -10.50 -0.83
N ALA A 160 5.78 -9.43 -0.52
CA ALA A 160 4.33 -9.50 -0.37
C ALA A 160 3.63 -9.98 -1.65
N PHE A 161 4.06 -9.51 -2.82
CA PHE A 161 3.56 -9.95 -4.12
C PHE A 161 3.78 -11.44 -4.34
N VAL A 162 5.00 -11.94 -4.12
CA VAL A 162 5.34 -13.36 -4.28
C VAL A 162 4.53 -14.22 -3.32
N LEU A 163 4.46 -13.85 -2.04
CA LEU A 163 3.65 -14.57 -1.05
C LEU A 163 2.17 -14.58 -1.44
N MET A 164 1.66 -13.48 -1.99
CA MET A 164 0.29 -13.39 -2.48
C MET A 164 0.03 -14.37 -3.62
N VAL A 165 0.93 -14.42 -4.62
CA VAL A 165 0.85 -15.35 -5.75
C VAL A 165 0.97 -16.80 -5.30
N VAL A 166 1.81 -17.11 -4.31
CA VAL A 166 1.93 -18.47 -3.76
C VAL A 166 0.69 -18.84 -2.95
N SER A 167 0.14 -17.90 -2.17
CA SER A 167 -1.04 -18.11 -1.32
C SER A 167 -2.29 -18.51 -2.11
N ARG A 168 -2.38 -18.16 -3.41
CA ARG A 168 -3.50 -18.56 -4.28
C ARG A 168 -3.70 -20.07 -4.38
N ARG A 169 -2.67 -20.86 -4.06
CA ARG A 169 -2.73 -22.33 -4.03
C ARG A 169 -3.43 -22.87 -2.78
N VAL A 170 -3.53 -22.06 -1.73
CA VAL A 170 -3.97 -22.46 -0.39
C VAL A 170 -5.23 -21.69 0.04
N VAL A 171 -5.39 -20.44 -0.40
CA VAL A 171 -6.50 -19.55 -0.06
C VAL A 171 -7.33 -19.29 -1.31
N ARG A 172 -8.65 -19.45 -1.22
CA ARG A 172 -9.58 -19.06 -2.29
C ARG A 172 -9.77 -17.56 -2.26
N TRP A 173 -9.26 -16.89 -3.30
CA TRP A 173 -9.40 -15.45 -3.52
C TRP A 173 -10.62 -15.11 -4.39
N SER A 174 -11.63 -15.98 -4.48
CA SER A 174 -12.88 -15.62 -5.16
C SER A 174 -13.84 -15.00 -4.13
N PRO A 175 -14.55 -13.91 -4.48
CA PRO A 175 -15.89 -13.74 -3.96
C PRO A 175 -16.62 -15.04 -4.32
N GLY A 176 -17.29 -15.69 -3.38
CA GLY A 176 -18.03 -16.91 -3.71
C GLY A 176 -18.98 -16.62 -4.87
N GLU A 177 -18.97 -17.47 -5.89
CA GLU A 177 -20.13 -17.67 -6.75
C GLU A 177 -21.29 -18.12 -5.86
N ARG A 178 -21.96 -17.17 -5.23
CA ARG A 178 -23.23 -17.29 -4.52
C ARG A 178 -23.84 -15.89 -4.66
N GLU A 179 -24.39 -15.56 -5.82
CA GLU A 179 -25.84 -15.63 -6.08
C GLU A 179 -26.11 -15.78 -7.58
N ALA A 180 -25.61 -16.85 -8.21
CA ALA A 180 -26.25 -17.41 -9.40
C ALA A 180 -27.03 -18.65 -8.94
N GLY A 181 -28.21 -18.42 -8.37
CA GLY A 181 -29.23 -19.42 -8.12
C GLY A 181 -30.53 -18.92 -8.77
N PRO A 182 -31.31 -19.82 -9.40
CA PRO A 182 -32.31 -19.51 -10.42
C PRO A 182 -33.46 -18.61 -9.97
#